data_AF-A0A9E3NYH9-F1
#
_entry.id   AF-A0A9E3NYH9-F1
#
_cell.length_a   1.000
_cell.length_b   1.000
_cell.length_c   1.000
_cell.angle_alpha   90.00
_cell.angle_beta   90.00
_cell.angle_gamma   90.00
#
_symmetry.space_group_name_H-M   'P 1'
#
loop_
_entity.id
_entity.type
_entity.pdbx_description
1 polymer ?
#
loop_
_entity_poly.entity_id
_entity_poly.type
_entity_poly.pdbx_seq_one_letter_code
_entity_poly.pdbx_strand_id
1 'polypeptide(L)'
;MSESINRVAGLEEFRAAWDVAKARPRHDPQDNQESADGHINIEGNARCMSAAIYTPADAEFARALEPGVRPLVEHLVDALDCITYSSCEGHPPTADGYTMRVRHVGILPRDAADRDRILAALEPAALPASAAGGGIVELRILEDVLGGDGPDLPCIDVVFGATRLDWPAYEARVGDVQAALLAALK
;
A
#
# COMPACT_ATOMS: atom_id res chain seq x y z
N MET A 1 5.15 -20.58 -12.41
CA MET A 1 6.14 -19.85 -11.58
C MET A 1 5.39 -19.54 -10.30
N SER A 2 5.91 -19.95 -9.14
CA SER A 2 5.24 -19.66 -7.87
C SER A 2 5.34 -18.15 -7.65
N GLU A 3 4.24 -17.42 -7.86
CA GLU A 3 4.14 -16.05 -7.36
C GLU A 3 4.34 -16.10 -5.85
N SER A 4 5.25 -15.26 -5.37
CA SER A 4 5.53 -15.11 -3.96
C SER A 4 4.30 -14.51 -3.31
N ILE A 5 3.51 -15.32 -2.60
CA ILE A 5 2.41 -14.85 -1.76
C ILE A 5 2.98 -13.86 -0.76
N ASN A 6 2.49 -12.61 -0.74
CA ASN A 6 2.78 -11.66 0.32
C ASN A 6 2.36 -12.28 1.65
N ARG A 7 3.18 -12.17 2.70
CA ARG A 7 2.86 -12.75 4.01
C ARG A 7 2.96 -11.73 5.13
N VAL A 8 2.00 -11.77 6.04
CA VAL A 8 1.94 -10.92 7.23
C VAL A 8 1.71 -11.78 8.45
N ALA A 9 2.61 -11.70 9.44
CA ALA A 9 2.41 -12.34 10.74
C ALA A 9 1.35 -11.59 11.56
N GLY A 10 0.52 -12.30 12.31
CA GLY A 10 -0.55 -11.71 13.12
C GLY A 10 -1.74 -11.18 12.31
N LEU A 11 -1.93 -11.64 11.07
CA LEU A 11 -2.93 -11.10 10.13
C LEU A 11 -4.37 -11.18 10.66
N GLU A 12 -4.75 -12.27 11.31
CA GLU A 12 -6.11 -12.41 11.87
C GLU A 12 -6.35 -11.45 13.04
N GLU A 13 -5.37 -11.33 13.95
CA GLU A 13 -5.44 -10.41 15.08
C GLU A 13 -5.48 -8.95 14.58
N PHE A 14 -4.64 -8.62 13.61
CA PHE A 14 -4.62 -7.33 12.95
C PHE A 14 -5.98 -6.95 12.37
N ARG A 15 -6.57 -7.85 11.58
CA ARG A 15 -7.86 -7.62 10.94
C ARG A 15 -8.97 -7.47 11.97
N ALA A 16 -9.02 -8.32 12.99
CA ALA A 16 -9.99 -8.21 14.07
C ALA A 16 -9.82 -6.91 14.86
N ALA A 17 -8.59 -6.49 15.08
CA ALA A 17 -8.27 -5.27 15.80
C ALA A 17 -8.51 -4.01 14.97
N TRP A 18 -8.43 -4.02 13.64
CA TRP A 18 -8.60 -2.80 12.82
C TRP A 18 -9.90 -2.06 13.13
N ASP A 19 -11.03 -2.79 13.13
CA ASP A 19 -12.35 -2.21 13.37
C ASP A 19 -12.57 -1.87 14.85
N VAL A 20 -12.02 -2.66 15.77
CA VAL A 20 -12.09 -2.40 17.22
C VAL A 20 -11.21 -1.21 17.62
N ALA A 21 -10.02 -1.11 17.03
CA ALA A 21 -9.01 -0.10 17.32
C ALA A 21 -9.38 1.25 16.73
N LYS A 22 -10.13 1.32 15.61
CA LYS A 22 -10.79 2.58 15.21
C LYS A 22 -11.54 3.27 16.37
N ALA A 23 -11.91 2.54 17.43
CA ALA A 23 -12.47 3.10 18.66
C ALA A 23 -11.49 3.23 19.86
N ARG A 24 -10.28 2.64 19.86
CA ARG A 24 -9.33 2.62 21.00
C ARG A 24 -7.85 2.48 20.56
N PRO A 25 -6.91 3.27 21.10
CA PRO A 25 -5.48 3.12 20.81
C PRO A 25 -4.92 1.76 21.28
N ARG A 26 -4.04 1.14 20.49
CA ARG A 26 -3.19 0.03 20.96
C ARG A 26 -1.92 0.61 21.61
N HIS A 27 -1.41 -0.09 22.62
CA HIS A 27 -0.18 0.28 23.33
C HIS A 27 0.88 -0.81 23.09
N ASP A 28 1.70 -0.61 22.06
CA ASP A 28 3.17 -0.74 22.12
C ASP A 28 3.74 -0.23 20.79
N PRO A 29 4.50 0.88 20.76
CA PRO A 29 5.14 1.33 19.53
C PRO A 29 6.23 0.32 19.13
N GLN A 30 6.17 -0.21 17.91
CA GLN A 30 7.34 -0.81 17.31
C GLN A 30 8.22 0.32 16.79
N ASP A 31 9.51 0.31 17.14
CA ASP A 31 10.46 1.34 16.73
C ASP A 31 10.74 1.23 15.21
N ASN A 32 9.86 1.83 14.39
CA ASN A 32 10.14 2.01 12.97
C ASN A 32 11.42 2.84 12.80
N GLN A 33 12.26 2.41 11.87
CA GLN A 33 13.48 3.09 11.49
C GLN A 33 13.40 3.48 10.01
N GLU A 34 13.92 4.66 9.68
CA GLU A 34 14.08 5.14 8.30
C GLU A 34 15.47 4.74 7.80
N SER A 35 15.55 4.09 6.64
CA SER A 35 16.81 3.74 6.00
C SER A 35 17.45 4.98 5.36
N ALA A 36 18.74 4.88 4.98
CA ALA A 36 19.42 5.96 4.26
C ALA A 36 18.78 6.29 2.90
N ASP A 37 17.99 5.36 2.34
CA ASP A 37 17.29 5.50 1.08
C ASP A 37 15.81 5.88 1.27
N GLY A 38 15.37 6.19 2.51
CA GLY A 38 14.02 6.66 2.82
C GLY A 38 12.98 5.57 3.09
N HIS A 39 13.38 4.29 3.15
CA HIS A 39 12.45 3.20 3.44
C HIS A 39 12.12 3.19 4.93
N ILE A 40 10.84 3.09 5.30
CA ILE A 40 10.41 2.97 6.70
C ILE A 40 10.05 1.51 7.01
N ASN A 41 10.76 0.87 7.94
CA ASN A 41 10.47 -0.49 8.42
C ASN A 41 11.12 -0.76 9.79
N ILE A 42 10.89 -1.94 10.37
CA ILE A 42 11.43 -2.28 11.71
C ILE A 42 12.93 -2.55 11.71
N GLU A 43 13.52 -2.84 10.55
CA GLU A 43 14.93 -3.19 10.40
C GLU A 43 15.82 -2.00 9.98
N GLY A 44 15.22 -0.87 9.58
CA GLY A 44 15.93 0.33 9.13
C GLY A 44 16.77 0.16 7.87
N ASN A 45 16.45 -0.84 7.03
CA ASN A 45 17.25 -1.16 5.84
C ASN A 45 16.40 -1.18 4.55
N ALA A 46 17.06 -1.23 3.39
CA ALA A 46 16.36 -1.17 2.10
C ALA A 46 15.46 -2.40 1.83
N ARG A 47 15.72 -3.52 2.49
CA ARG A 47 15.01 -4.78 2.33
C ARG A 47 13.92 -4.85 3.39
N CYS A 48 12.75 -4.31 3.07
CA CYS A 48 11.54 -4.47 3.91
C CYS A 48 11.07 -5.94 3.88
N MET A 49 11.79 -6.84 4.56
CA MET A 49 11.42 -8.25 4.73
C MET A 49 10.43 -8.45 5.87
N SER A 50 10.39 -7.50 6.80
CA SER A 50 9.43 -7.42 7.89
C SER A 50 8.94 -5.97 8.03
N ALA A 51 7.62 -5.79 8.00
CA ALA A 51 6.98 -4.49 8.24
C ALA A 51 6.04 -4.63 9.43
N ALA A 52 6.11 -3.66 10.34
CA ALA A 52 5.14 -3.53 11.41
C ALA A 52 3.77 -3.21 10.80
N ILE A 53 2.74 -3.91 11.27
CA ILE A 53 1.35 -3.65 10.89
C ILE A 53 0.69 -2.77 11.93
N TYR A 54 0.35 -1.55 11.52
CA TYR A 54 -0.33 -0.57 12.35
C TYR A 54 -1.79 -0.45 11.97
N THR A 55 -2.65 -0.25 12.97
CA THR A 55 -4.03 0.18 12.81
C THR A 55 -4.11 1.71 12.89
N PRO A 56 -5.16 2.37 12.36
CA PRO A 56 -5.27 3.83 12.39
C PRO A 56 -5.29 4.45 13.79
N ALA A 57 -5.50 3.64 14.82
CA ALA A 57 -5.51 4.05 16.22
C ALA A 57 -4.14 4.09 16.87
N ASP A 58 -3.15 3.47 16.23
CA ASP A 58 -1.77 3.47 16.71
C ASP A 58 -1.16 4.84 16.44
N ALA A 59 -0.53 5.43 17.46
CA ALA A 59 0.09 6.75 17.34
C ALA A 59 1.16 6.80 16.23
N GLU A 60 1.77 5.66 15.94
CA GLU A 60 2.79 5.51 14.90
C GLU A 60 2.20 5.24 13.51
N PHE A 61 0.88 5.03 13.35
CA PHE A 61 0.27 4.72 12.05
C PHE A 61 0.62 5.75 10.99
N ALA A 62 0.33 7.03 11.24
CA ALA A 62 0.65 8.10 10.29
C ALA A 62 2.16 8.30 10.10
N ARG A 63 2.98 7.97 11.11
CA ARG A 63 4.44 8.09 11.07
C ARG A 63 5.10 6.95 10.31
N ALA A 64 4.45 5.78 10.26
CA ALA A 64 4.87 4.62 9.50
C ALA A 64 4.65 4.78 7.99
N LEU A 65 3.82 5.75 7.57
CA LEU A 65 3.52 6.00 6.17
C LEU A 65 4.55 6.92 5.53
N GLU A 66 5.17 6.42 4.46
CA GLU A 66 6.05 7.20 3.59
C GLU A 66 5.30 8.38 2.94
N PRO A 67 5.91 9.57 2.80
CA PRO A 67 5.21 10.79 2.38
C PRO A 67 4.47 10.67 1.04
N GLY A 68 5.04 9.95 0.08
CA GLY A 68 4.51 9.83 -1.27
C GLY A 68 3.25 8.97 -1.35
N VAL A 69 3.05 8.02 -0.42
CA VAL A 69 1.88 7.13 -0.40
C VAL A 69 0.85 7.50 0.67
N ARG A 70 1.27 8.25 1.70
CA ARG A 70 0.41 8.65 2.84
C ARG A 70 -0.95 9.22 2.44
N PRO A 71 -1.07 10.18 1.50
CA PRO A 71 -2.38 10.74 1.16
C PRO A 71 -3.36 9.71 0.59
N LEU A 72 -2.84 8.71 -0.13
CA LEU A 72 -3.66 7.62 -0.67
C LEU A 72 -4.11 6.68 0.44
N VAL A 73 -3.20 6.27 1.33
CA VAL A 73 -3.54 5.40 2.46
C VAL A 73 -4.59 6.06 3.36
N GLU A 74 -4.36 7.31 3.77
CA GLU A 74 -5.32 8.06 4.60
C GLU A 74 -6.71 8.14 3.92
N HIS A 75 -6.76 8.44 2.62
CA HIS A 75 -8.03 8.48 1.88
C HIS A 75 -8.73 7.11 1.83
N LEU A 76 -8.00 6.03 1.56
CA LEU A 76 -8.55 4.67 1.54
C LEU A 76 -9.13 4.30 2.91
N VAL A 77 -8.43 4.63 4.00
CA VAL A 77 -8.85 4.31 5.37
C VAL A 77 -10.03 5.15 5.84
N ASP A 78 -10.00 6.47 5.56
CA ASP A 78 -10.96 7.42 6.12
C ASP A 78 -12.22 7.58 5.25
N ALA A 79 -12.05 7.66 3.93
CA ALA A 79 -13.16 7.90 3.00
C ALA A 79 -13.78 6.60 2.49
N LEU A 80 -12.97 5.57 2.25
CA LEU A 80 -13.43 4.28 1.72
C LEU A 80 -13.49 3.17 2.76
N ASP A 81 -13.17 3.45 4.02
CA ASP A 81 -13.18 2.50 5.14
C ASP A 81 -12.41 1.20 4.85
N CYS A 82 -11.27 1.31 4.16
CA CYS A 82 -10.43 0.16 3.82
C CYS A 82 -9.54 -0.26 5.00
N ILE A 83 -9.18 -1.55 5.02
CA ILE A 83 -8.04 -2.07 5.79
C ILE A 83 -6.83 -2.07 4.85
N THR A 84 -5.74 -1.40 5.22
CA THR A 84 -4.49 -1.42 4.44
C THR A 84 -3.42 -2.22 5.16
N TYR A 85 -2.72 -3.10 4.45
CA TYR A 85 -1.74 -4.02 5.06
C TYR A 85 -0.30 -3.83 4.58
N SER A 86 -0.09 -3.12 3.47
CA SER A 86 1.22 -2.77 2.93
C SER A 86 1.12 -1.45 2.17
N SER A 87 2.17 -0.64 2.22
CA SER A 87 2.29 0.55 1.39
C SER A 87 3.75 0.87 1.13
N CYS A 88 4.06 1.32 -0.08
CA CYS A 88 5.38 1.78 -0.47
C CYS A 88 5.20 2.96 -1.43
N GLU A 89 5.96 4.04 -1.24
CA GLU A 89 5.93 5.22 -2.11
C GLU A 89 6.68 5.04 -3.43
N GLY A 90 7.43 3.94 -3.52
CA GLY A 90 8.27 3.56 -4.64
C GLY A 90 9.70 4.07 -4.47
N HIS A 91 10.68 3.20 -4.74
CA HIS A 91 12.09 3.45 -4.49
C HIS A 91 12.95 3.00 -5.68
N PRO A 92 13.93 3.82 -6.12
CA PRO A 92 14.83 3.48 -7.21
C PRO A 92 15.70 2.27 -6.87
N PRO A 93 16.28 1.60 -7.89
CA PRO A 93 17.25 0.54 -7.64
C PRO A 93 18.44 1.05 -6.82
N THR A 94 18.81 0.31 -5.78
CA THR A 94 19.95 0.66 -4.91
C THR A 94 21.24 0.02 -5.43
N ALA A 95 22.38 0.56 -4.98
CA ALA A 95 23.71 0.08 -5.39
C ALA A 95 24.01 -1.37 -4.93
N ASP A 96 23.34 -1.89 -3.90
CA ASP A 96 23.47 -3.28 -3.43
C ASP A 96 22.63 -4.28 -4.25
N GLY A 97 22.04 -3.82 -5.36
CA GLY A 97 21.32 -4.66 -6.30
C GLY A 97 19.85 -4.88 -5.95
N TYR A 98 19.28 -4.09 -5.04
CA TYR A 98 17.83 -4.08 -4.84
C TYR A 98 17.17 -3.49 -6.08
N THR A 99 16.22 -4.22 -6.66
CA THR A 99 15.50 -3.77 -7.84
C THR A 99 14.48 -2.68 -7.49
N MET A 100 14.12 -1.84 -8.47
CA MET A 100 13.08 -0.83 -8.32
C MET A 100 11.84 -1.42 -7.64
N ARG A 101 11.35 -0.73 -6.61
CA ARG A 101 9.99 -0.94 -6.09
C ARG A 101 9.09 0.14 -6.63
N VAL A 102 8.00 -0.27 -7.27
CA VAL A 102 6.96 0.67 -7.68
C VAL A 102 6.08 1.05 -6.48
N ARG A 103 5.48 2.23 -6.55
CA ARG A 103 4.48 2.67 -5.58
C ARG A 103 3.30 1.71 -5.57
N HIS A 104 2.87 1.31 -4.38
CA HIS A 104 1.68 0.50 -4.21
C HIS A 104 1.04 0.66 -2.84
N VAL A 105 -0.24 0.32 -2.74
CA VAL A 105 -0.98 0.13 -1.49
C VAL A 105 -1.77 -1.16 -1.56
N GLY A 106 -1.58 -2.03 -0.57
CA GLY A 106 -2.35 -3.27 -0.42
C GLY A 106 -3.54 -3.08 0.49
N ILE A 107 -4.70 -3.58 0.06
CA ILE A 107 -5.99 -3.51 0.72
C ILE A 107 -6.46 -4.93 1.07
N LEU A 108 -6.98 -5.11 2.28
CA LEU A 108 -7.54 -6.36 2.77
C LEU A 108 -9.06 -6.22 2.96
N PRO A 109 -9.88 -6.64 2.00
CA PRO A 109 -11.33 -6.64 2.17
C PRO A 109 -11.78 -7.46 3.37
N ARG A 110 -12.81 -7.00 4.08
CA ARG A 110 -13.40 -7.76 5.19
C ARG A 110 -14.14 -9.00 4.68
N ASP A 111 -14.83 -8.87 3.57
CA ASP A 111 -15.57 -9.96 2.95
C ASP A 111 -15.77 -9.69 1.46
N ALA A 112 -16.51 -10.57 0.78
CA ALA A 112 -16.77 -10.44 -0.64
C ALA A 112 -17.58 -9.18 -1.00
N ALA A 113 -18.50 -8.74 -0.13
CA ALA A 113 -19.30 -7.54 -0.38
C ALA A 113 -18.43 -6.28 -0.23
N ASP A 114 -17.54 -6.26 0.78
CA ASP A 114 -16.55 -5.20 0.96
C ASP A 114 -15.58 -5.14 -0.22
N ARG A 115 -15.11 -6.30 -0.70
CA ARG A 115 -14.26 -6.41 -1.90
C ARG A 115 -14.95 -5.79 -3.12
N ASP A 116 -16.17 -6.22 -3.41
CA ASP A 116 -16.91 -5.76 -4.60
C ASP A 116 -17.17 -4.25 -4.54
N ARG A 117 -17.45 -3.71 -3.34
CA ARG A 117 -17.59 -2.27 -3.11
C ARG A 117 -16.29 -1.51 -3.40
N ILE A 118 -15.15 -2.02 -2.92
CA ILE A 118 -13.84 -1.40 -3.12
C ILE A 118 -13.47 -1.41 -4.60
N LEU A 119 -13.63 -2.54 -5.30
CA LEU A 119 -13.37 -2.65 -6.74
C LEU A 119 -14.28 -1.71 -7.54
N ALA A 120 -15.57 -1.64 -7.21
CA ALA A 120 -16.52 -0.74 -7.86
C ALA A 120 -16.14 0.75 -7.71
N ALA A 121 -15.38 1.12 -6.67
CA ALA A 121 -14.84 2.47 -6.51
C ALA A 121 -13.51 2.66 -7.28
N LEU A 122 -12.59 1.69 -7.19
CA LEU A 122 -11.24 1.80 -7.74
C LEU A 122 -11.17 1.61 -9.25
N GLU A 123 -11.86 0.61 -9.81
CA GLU A 123 -11.74 0.25 -11.22
C GLU A 123 -12.18 1.38 -12.16
N PRO A 124 -13.32 2.08 -11.94
CA PRO A 124 -13.71 3.20 -12.80
C PRO A 124 -12.74 4.38 -12.72
N ALA A 125 -12.07 4.56 -11.58
CA ALA A 125 -11.09 5.61 -11.36
C ALA A 125 -9.72 5.32 -12.00
N ALA A 126 -9.40 4.04 -12.23
CA ALA A 126 -8.07 3.61 -12.66
C ALA A 126 -7.67 4.15 -14.05
N LEU A 127 -8.59 4.08 -15.02
CA LEU A 127 -8.32 4.50 -16.40
C LEU A 127 -8.11 6.03 -16.52
N PRO A 128 -9.00 6.89 -15.98
CA PRO A 128 -8.77 8.33 -15.97
C PRO A 128 -7.48 8.73 -15.23
N ALA A 129 -7.18 8.08 -14.11
CA ALA A 129 -5.95 8.36 -13.36
C ALA A 129 -4.69 7.99 -14.17
N SER A 130 -4.71 6.85 -14.86
CA SER A 130 -3.60 6.40 -15.72
C SER A 130 -3.31 7.38 -16.87
N ALA A 131 -4.33 8.09 -17.38
CA ALA A 131 -4.14 9.10 -18.41
C ALA A 131 -3.23 10.26 -17.95
N ALA A 132 -3.25 10.61 -16.66
CA ALA A 132 -2.36 11.62 -16.08
C ALA A 132 -0.88 11.19 -16.12
N GLY A 133 -0.62 9.88 -16.19
CA GLY A 133 0.72 9.31 -16.26
C GLY A 133 1.41 9.51 -17.61
N GLY A 134 0.73 10.04 -18.63
CA GLY A 134 1.32 10.32 -19.95
C GLY A 134 1.89 9.09 -20.64
N GLY A 135 1.36 7.91 -20.33
CA GLY A 135 1.88 6.62 -20.80
C GLY A 135 3.18 6.17 -20.14
N ILE A 136 3.64 6.83 -19.07
CA ILE A 136 4.80 6.41 -18.23
C ILE A 136 4.36 5.50 -17.09
N VAL A 137 3.30 5.92 -16.42
CA VAL A 137 2.78 5.30 -15.21
C VAL A 137 1.37 4.82 -15.53
N GLU A 138 1.13 3.54 -15.28
CA GLU A 138 -0.16 2.89 -15.42
C GLU A 138 -0.66 2.49 -14.03
N LEU A 139 -1.85 2.93 -13.68
CA LEU A 139 -2.51 2.49 -12.46
C LEU A 139 -3.20 1.16 -12.71
N ARG A 140 -2.84 0.15 -11.94
CA ARG A 140 -3.38 -1.21 -12.02
C ARG A 140 -4.04 -1.57 -10.70
N ILE A 141 -5.25 -2.12 -10.78
CA ILE A 141 -5.95 -2.71 -9.66
C ILE A 141 -5.82 -4.22 -9.83
N LEU A 142 -5.15 -4.87 -8.90
CA LEU A 142 -4.86 -6.30 -8.96
C LEU A 142 -5.55 -7.00 -7.81
N GLU A 143 -6.21 -8.12 -8.09
CA GLU A 143 -6.68 -9.04 -7.05
C GLU A 143 -5.60 -10.11 -6.82
N ASP A 144 -5.29 -10.40 -5.56
CA ASP A 144 -4.30 -11.42 -5.17
C ASP A 144 -4.73 -12.09 -3.85
N VAL A 145 -3.85 -12.89 -3.26
CA VAL A 145 -4.02 -13.52 -1.95
C VAL A 145 -2.91 -13.11 -1.00
N LEU A 146 -3.31 -12.77 0.22
CA LEU A 146 -2.44 -12.44 1.34
C LEU A 146 -2.37 -13.62 2.30
N GLY A 147 -1.17 -14.16 2.48
CA GLY A 147 -0.91 -15.23 3.43
C GLY A 147 -0.70 -14.70 4.85
N GLY A 148 -1.08 -15.49 5.85
CA GLY A 148 -0.83 -15.20 7.25
C GLY A 148 -0.52 -16.47 8.06
N ASP A 149 -0.90 -16.45 9.33
CA ASP A 149 -0.84 -17.62 10.21
C ASP A 149 -2.02 -18.58 9.99
N GLY A 150 -3.09 -18.07 9.37
CA GLY A 150 -4.31 -18.81 9.03
C GLY A 150 -4.47 -19.05 7.52
N PRO A 151 -5.70 -19.25 7.03
CA PRO A 151 -5.95 -19.40 5.59
C PRO A 151 -5.61 -18.11 4.84
N ASP A 152 -5.18 -18.26 3.59
CA ASP A 152 -4.92 -17.12 2.71
C ASP A 152 -6.21 -16.31 2.50
N LEU A 153 -6.08 -14.98 2.56
CA LEU A 153 -7.20 -14.05 2.42
C LEU A 153 -7.12 -13.33 1.08
N PRO A 154 -8.24 -13.10 0.38
CA PRO A 154 -8.22 -12.27 -0.82
C PRO A 154 -7.77 -10.85 -0.47
N CYS A 155 -6.94 -10.26 -1.31
CA CYS A 155 -6.51 -8.87 -1.19
C CYS A 155 -6.59 -8.14 -2.54
N ILE A 156 -6.50 -6.81 -2.48
CA ILE A 156 -6.48 -5.92 -3.65
C ILE A 156 -5.23 -5.06 -3.54
N ASP A 157 -4.43 -5.01 -4.60
CA ASP A 157 -3.27 -4.12 -4.68
C ASP A 157 -3.51 -3.01 -5.70
N VAL A 158 -3.35 -1.76 -5.23
CA VAL A 158 -3.34 -0.55 -6.06
C VAL A 158 -1.90 -0.27 -6.45
N VAL A 159 -1.52 -0.58 -7.70
CA VAL A 159 -0.12 -0.55 -8.17
C VAL A 159 0.08 0.52 -9.23
N PHE A 160 1.04 1.40 -9.01
CA PHE A 160 1.47 2.41 -9.99
C PHE A 160 2.63 1.83 -10.81
N GLY A 161 2.31 1.06 -11.84
CA GLY A 161 3.31 0.37 -12.67
C GLY A 161 4.05 1.32 -13.62
N ALA A 162 5.34 1.09 -13.82
CA ALA A 162 6.08 1.74 -14.89
C ALA A 162 5.88 0.97 -16.21
N THR A 163 5.51 1.68 -17.28
CA THR A 163 5.33 1.09 -18.62
C THR A 163 6.67 0.94 -19.36
N ARG A 164 7.72 1.61 -18.88
CA ARG A 164 9.08 1.58 -19.42
C ARG A 164 10.11 1.69 -18.30
N LEU A 165 11.32 1.17 -18.55
CA LEU A 165 12.45 1.23 -17.62
C LEU A 165 13.12 2.61 -17.65
N ASP A 166 12.39 3.64 -17.22
CA ASP A 166 12.83 5.02 -17.10
C ASP A 166 12.37 5.57 -15.74
N TRP A 167 13.18 5.32 -14.70
CA TRP A 167 12.83 5.65 -13.31
C TRP A 167 12.73 7.16 -13.05
N PRO A 168 13.62 8.03 -13.58
CA PRO A 168 13.42 9.47 -13.46
C PRO A 168 12.10 9.94 -14.08
N ALA A 169 11.69 9.40 -15.23
CA ALA A 169 10.39 9.74 -15.80
C ALA A 169 9.22 9.21 -14.97
N TYR A 170 9.37 8.01 -14.39
CA TYR A 170 8.38 7.42 -13.48
C TYR A 170 8.16 8.28 -12.24
N GLU A 171 9.23 8.65 -11.54
CA GLU A 171 9.20 9.49 -10.34
C GLU A 171 8.55 10.84 -10.61
N ALA A 172 8.83 11.43 -11.78
CA ALA A 172 8.23 12.69 -12.21
C ALA A 172 6.72 12.61 -12.51
N ARG A 173 6.14 11.41 -12.62
CA ARG A 173 4.74 11.20 -13.05
C ARG A 173 3.88 10.44 -12.05
N VAL A 174 4.46 9.64 -11.16
CA VAL A 174 3.69 8.81 -10.22
C VAL A 174 2.79 9.66 -9.31
N GLY A 175 3.26 10.86 -8.93
CA GLY A 175 2.46 11.82 -8.17
C GLY A 175 1.23 12.35 -8.93
N ASP A 176 1.36 12.57 -10.25
CA ASP A 176 0.26 13.04 -11.09
C ASP A 176 -0.87 11.99 -11.16
N VAL A 177 -0.50 10.71 -11.33
CA VAL A 177 -1.45 9.59 -11.34
C VAL A 177 -2.14 9.42 -9.99
N GLN A 178 -1.40 9.53 -8.88
CA GLN A 178 -1.99 9.44 -7.54
C GLN A 178 -2.96 10.59 -7.26
N ALA A 179 -2.59 11.82 -7.65
CA ALA A 179 -3.47 12.97 -7.50
C ALA A 179 -4.76 12.82 -8.32
N ALA A 180 -4.65 12.28 -9.54
CA ALA A 180 -5.81 11.99 -10.39
C ALA A 180 -6.70 10.89 -9.81
N LEU A 181 -6.12 9.82 -9.25
CA LEU A 181 -6.86 8.78 -8.53
C LEU A 181 -7.62 9.38 -7.35
N LEU A 182 -6.95 10.14 -6.48
CA LEU A 182 -7.57 10.81 -5.34
C LEU A 182 -8.68 11.78 -5.72
N ALA A 183 -8.59 12.40 -6.90
CA ALA A 183 -9.66 13.26 -7.41
C ALA A 183 -10.88 12.46 -7.91
N ALA A 184 -10.67 11.28 -8.45
CA ALA A 184 -11.71 10.40 -8.98
C ALA A 184 -12.45 9.59 -7.90
N LEU A 185 -11.84 9.40 -6.72
CA LEU A 185 -12.44 8.69 -5.58
C LEU A 185 -13.31 9.59 -4.66
N LYS A 186 -13.54 10.85 -5.03
CA LYS A 186 -14.33 11.82 -4.25
C LYS A 186 -15.83 11.65 -4.41
#